data_AF-A0A3L8A2S8-F1
#
_entry.id   AF-A0A3L8A2S8-F1
#
_cell.length_a   1.000
_cell.length_b   1.000
_cell.length_c   1.000
_cell.angle_alpha   90.00
_cell.angle_beta   90.00
_cell.angle_gamma   90.00
#
_symmetry.space_group_name_H-M   'P 1'
#
loop_
_entity.id
_entity.type
_entity.pdbx_description
1 polymer ?
#
loop_
_entity_poly.entity_id
_entity_poly.type
_entity_poly.pdbx_seq_one_letter_code
_entity_poly.pdbx_strand_id
1 'polypeptide(L)'
;MKKTLPYFEPVVKSTQATDSPDLYFGSFDLFEEGKYVEAIRMVLDSNNPDISEQFGNEDGTEYHIPHGSVIINISITPDGMLNAEVPFMRVPKENAVAMLRAVASLNTGRLMLARFYLEDEMLSVRWSCPLSEAHPSTFDWQINNMCRVADDFDDEFVANFGAERLCEPIVTRYDENTIDRLYDAIQSIGRITLEAVADFTKERRFGIAWNALMSSFCQIDYVANPQGNLKDELNDAIRDLNNDEHTPESVLVKKASGALEKILAKSKEDIAVDLYETHMIESPKRRSTIANMQKNFKEIYRNLLDHYQGGDYSQAAVGLIRKIYEAYHYCDMDDSLNEFFVDLLKASADRPFEDAGRPLISGLDQFLAVRVESDEEDEATVEDDAEYERCENTSCDVRHDDIKEELRQLQSRLTEALQEEDFAAYALYATRLQQCIMTHLLS
;
A
#
# COMPACT_ATOMS: atom_id res chain seq x y z
N MET A 1 -20.95 15.81 17.66
CA MET A 1 -21.76 14.85 16.86
C MET A 1 -22.52 13.90 17.79
N LYS A 2 -23.78 13.58 17.49
CA LYS A 2 -24.62 12.65 18.30
C LYS A 2 -25.04 11.37 17.57
N LYS A 3 -24.58 11.20 16.33
CA LYS A 3 -24.92 10.09 15.43
C LYS A 3 -23.69 9.66 14.63
N THR A 4 -23.69 8.49 14.04
CA THR A 4 -22.63 7.99 13.15
C THR A 4 -22.61 8.73 11.81
N LEU A 5 -21.51 8.59 11.06
CA LEU A 5 -21.39 9.14 9.71
C LEU A 5 -22.45 8.53 8.77
N PRO A 6 -22.91 9.28 7.76
CA PRO A 6 -23.75 8.72 6.71
C PRO A 6 -22.96 7.72 5.86
N TYR A 7 -23.68 6.78 5.25
CA TYR A 7 -23.12 5.87 4.25
C TYR A 7 -23.26 6.47 2.85
N PHE A 8 -22.21 6.33 2.05
CA PHE A 8 -22.19 6.72 0.64
C PHE A 8 -21.79 5.49 -0.18
N GLU A 9 -22.48 5.28 -1.29
CA GLU A 9 -22.15 4.20 -2.23
C GLU A 9 -20.80 4.48 -2.90
N PRO A 10 -19.90 3.48 -2.98
CA PRO A 10 -18.62 3.65 -3.64
C PRO A 10 -18.77 3.75 -5.16
N VAL A 11 -17.79 4.35 -5.83
CA VAL A 11 -17.72 4.36 -7.29
C VAL A 11 -17.36 2.98 -7.85
N VAL A 12 -16.46 2.27 -7.18
CA VAL A 12 -16.11 0.88 -7.47
C VAL A 12 -16.94 -0.06 -6.60
N LYS A 13 -17.70 -0.97 -7.23
CA LYS A 13 -18.64 -1.86 -6.53
C LYS A 13 -17.99 -3.10 -5.94
N SER A 14 -17.01 -3.65 -6.66
CA SER A 14 -16.25 -4.82 -6.25
C SER A 14 -14.77 -4.48 -6.37
N THR A 15 -14.06 -4.74 -5.30
CA THR A 15 -12.60 -4.71 -5.23
C THR A 15 -12.08 -6.13 -5.01
N GLN A 16 -12.84 -7.16 -5.40
CA GLN A 16 -12.42 -8.53 -5.18
C GLN A 16 -11.09 -8.76 -5.89
N ALA A 17 -10.14 -9.33 -5.14
CA ALA A 17 -8.82 -9.61 -5.67
C ALA A 17 -8.93 -10.55 -6.88
N THR A 18 -8.30 -10.14 -7.98
CA THR A 18 -8.37 -10.84 -9.27
C THR A 18 -7.29 -11.90 -9.45
N ASP A 19 -6.34 -11.97 -8.51
CA ASP A 19 -5.22 -12.89 -8.60
C ASP A 19 -5.67 -14.36 -8.55
N SER A 20 -4.87 -15.25 -9.15
CA SER A 20 -5.18 -16.67 -9.25
C SER A 20 -3.97 -17.50 -8.82
N PRO A 21 -3.98 -18.00 -7.57
CA PRO A 21 -2.93 -18.89 -7.08
C PRO A 21 -2.75 -20.13 -7.98
N ASP A 22 -3.84 -20.65 -8.54
CA ASP A 22 -3.81 -21.80 -9.45
C ASP A 22 -3.01 -21.51 -10.73
N LEU A 23 -3.24 -20.34 -11.35
CA LEU A 23 -2.46 -19.92 -12.53
C LEU A 23 -1.01 -19.62 -12.13
N TYR A 24 -0.81 -18.96 -10.99
CA TYR A 24 0.53 -18.62 -10.51
C TYR A 24 1.39 -19.88 -10.30
N PHE A 25 0.91 -20.89 -9.57
CA PHE A 25 1.65 -22.13 -9.37
C PHE A 25 1.71 -22.98 -10.65
N GLY A 26 0.67 -22.98 -11.49
CA GLY A 26 0.71 -23.66 -12.78
C GLY A 26 1.80 -23.11 -13.72
N SER A 27 2.17 -21.84 -13.58
CA SER A 27 3.27 -21.25 -14.36
C SER A 27 4.64 -21.88 -14.02
N PHE A 28 4.81 -22.44 -12.82
CA PHE A 28 6.06 -23.06 -12.39
C PHE A 28 6.26 -24.38 -13.13
N ASP A 29 5.20 -25.17 -13.26
CA ASP A 29 5.21 -26.42 -14.04
C ASP A 29 5.59 -26.14 -15.50
N LEU A 30 4.99 -25.12 -16.13
CA LEU A 30 5.33 -24.72 -17.50
C LEU A 30 6.81 -24.31 -17.64
N PHE A 31 7.33 -23.60 -16.63
CA PHE A 31 8.73 -23.19 -16.62
C PHE A 31 9.67 -24.40 -16.52
N GLU A 32 9.37 -25.37 -15.65
CA GLU A 32 10.13 -26.62 -15.51
C GLU A 32 10.11 -27.48 -16.79
N GLU A 33 9.00 -27.45 -17.54
CA GLU A 33 8.87 -28.10 -18.85
C GLU A 33 9.64 -27.38 -19.98
N GLY A 34 10.23 -26.21 -19.72
CA GLY A 34 10.93 -25.39 -20.71
C GLY A 34 9.99 -24.57 -21.61
N LYS A 35 8.71 -24.44 -21.24
CA LYS A 35 7.69 -23.67 -21.97
C LYS A 35 7.66 -22.23 -21.46
N TYR A 36 8.79 -21.53 -21.55
CA TYR A 36 8.99 -20.27 -20.85
C TYR A 36 8.04 -19.13 -21.26
N VAL A 37 7.72 -19.00 -22.55
CA VAL A 37 6.77 -17.96 -23.02
C VAL A 37 5.39 -18.18 -22.42
N GLU A 38 4.94 -19.44 -22.37
CA GLU A 38 3.65 -19.82 -21.78
C GLU A 38 3.65 -19.58 -20.26
N ALA A 39 4.77 -19.86 -19.59
CA ALA A 39 4.94 -19.57 -18.17
C ALA A 39 4.82 -18.07 -17.87
N ILE A 40 5.52 -17.21 -18.61
CA ILE A 40 5.46 -15.75 -18.44
C ILE A 40 4.04 -15.21 -18.65
N ARG A 41 3.39 -15.66 -19.73
CA ARG A 41 1.98 -15.31 -20.01
C ARG A 41 1.08 -15.71 -18.84
N MET A 42 1.25 -16.91 -18.31
CA MET A 42 0.44 -17.43 -17.22
C MET A 42 0.66 -16.65 -15.90
N VAL A 43 1.87 -16.16 -15.63
CA VAL A 43 2.13 -15.27 -14.49
C VAL A 43 1.36 -13.96 -14.65
N LEU A 44 1.43 -13.33 -15.82
CA LEU A 44 0.70 -12.08 -16.08
C LEU A 44 -0.80 -12.27 -15.86
N ASP A 45 -1.38 -13.31 -16.45
CA ASP A 45 -2.81 -13.63 -16.30
C ASP A 45 -3.16 -14.10 -14.88
N SER A 46 -2.17 -14.52 -14.07
CA SER A 46 -2.38 -14.86 -12.66
C SER A 46 -2.55 -13.65 -11.76
N ASN A 47 -2.08 -12.46 -12.13
CA ASN A 47 -2.25 -11.26 -11.30
C ASN A 47 -3.59 -10.57 -11.59
N ASN A 48 -3.94 -10.50 -12.88
CA ASN A 48 -5.21 -9.97 -13.33
C ASN A 48 -5.61 -10.71 -14.62
N PRO A 49 -6.80 -11.35 -14.65
CA PRO A 49 -7.25 -12.07 -15.82
C PRO A 49 -7.30 -11.11 -17.02
N ASP A 50 -7.06 -11.66 -18.19
CA ASP A 50 -7.10 -10.95 -19.48
C ASP A 50 -5.94 -9.97 -19.73
N ILE A 51 -4.91 -9.85 -18.87
CA ILE A 51 -3.74 -9.02 -19.18
C ILE A 51 -3.15 -9.41 -20.55
N SER A 52 -2.95 -10.71 -20.78
CA SER A 52 -2.35 -11.17 -22.03
C SER A 52 -3.27 -10.98 -23.24
N GLU A 53 -4.59 -11.01 -23.04
CA GLU A 53 -5.55 -10.75 -24.12
C GLU A 53 -5.66 -9.27 -24.46
N GLN A 54 -5.66 -8.40 -23.44
CA GLN A 54 -5.89 -6.97 -23.62
C GLN A 54 -4.63 -6.21 -24.02
N PHE A 55 -3.47 -6.61 -23.48
CA PHE A 55 -2.22 -5.85 -23.58
C PHE A 55 -1.09 -6.62 -24.28
N GLY A 56 -1.29 -7.90 -24.58
CA GLY A 56 -0.33 -8.74 -25.29
C GLY A 56 -0.53 -8.76 -26.80
N ASN A 57 0.54 -9.08 -27.55
CA ASN A 57 0.44 -9.44 -28.96
C ASN A 57 -0.04 -10.90 -29.14
N GLU A 58 -0.43 -11.28 -30.37
CA GLU A 58 -0.93 -12.63 -30.67
C GLU A 58 0.06 -13.75 -30.31
N ASP A 59 1.36 -13.45 -30.39
CA ASP A 59 2.44 -14.41 -30.13
C ASP A 59 2.80 -14.53 -28.64
N GLY A 60 2.27 -13.66 -27.76
CA GLY A 60 2.60 -13.64 -26.32
C GLY A 60 4.03 -13.21 -26.02
N THR A 61 4.67 -12.48 -26.94
CA THR A 61 6.07 -12.06 -26.85
C THR A 61 6.24 -10.56 -26.61
N GLU A 62 5.19 -9.76 -26.74
CA GLU A 62 5.22 -8.31 -26.48
C GLU A 62 3.98 -7.91 -25.69
N TYR A 63 4.17 -7.09 -24.65
CA TYR A 63 3.11 -6.57 -23.79
C TYR A 63 3.30 -5.08 -23.50
N HIS A 64 2.20 -4.33 -23.47
CA HIS A 64 2.17 -2.91 -23.11
C HIS A 64 1.11 -2.68 -22.03
N ILE A 65 1.48 -2.89 -20.77
CA ILE A 65 0.52 -3.04 -19.67
C ILE A 65 0.50 -1.76 -18.84
N PRO A 66 -0.66 -1.10 -18.68
CA PRO A 66 -0.80 0.00 -17.74
C PRO A 66 -0.77 -0.51 -16.29
N HIS A 67 -0.08 0.24 -15.44
CA HIS A 67 -0.06 0.08 -13.99
C HIS A 67 -0.09 1.48 -13.37
N GLY A 68 -1.25 1.92 -12.90
CA GLY A 68 -1.36 3.19 -12.20
C GLY A 68 -1.16 4.37 -13.16
N SER A 69 -0.16 5.20 -12.87
CA SER A 69 0.29 6.31 -13.71
C SER A 69 1.36 5.90 -14.74
N VAL A 70 1.84 4.66 -14.71
CA VAL A 70 2.93 4.17 -15.57
C VAL A 70 2.50 3.08 -16.53
N ILE A 71 3.38 2.77 -17.49
CA ILE A 71 3.21 1.66 -18.45
C ILE A 71 4.49 0.83 -18.42
N ILE A 72 4.33 -0.49 -18.27
CA ILE A 72 5.44 -1.43 -18.44
C ILE A 72 5.38 -2.07 -19.83
N ASN A 73 6.52 -2.03 -20.52
CA ASN A 73 6.74 -2.69 -21.78
C ASN A 73 7.53 -3.97 -21.53
N ILE A 74 6.98 -5.12 -21.93
CA ILE A 74 7.66 -6.42 -21.82
C ILE A 74 7.85 -6.97 -23.22
N SER A 75 9.05 -7.43 -23.53
CA SER A 75 9.35 -8.06 -24.82
C SER A 75 10.25 -9.27 -24.69
N ILE A 76 9.99 -10.29 -25.49
CA ILE A 76 10.80 -11.50 -25.62
C ILE A 76 11.41 -11.51 -27.02
N THR A 77 12.73 -11.39 -27.09
CA THR A 77 13.44 -11.33 -28.36
C THR A 77 13.64 -12.71 -28.98
N PRO A 78 13.87 -12.82 -30.31
CA PRO A 78 14.09 -14.10 -30.97
C PRO A 78 15.30 -14.90 -30.49
N ASP A 79 16.29 -14.25 -29.86
CA ASP A 79 17.45 -14.88 -29.22
C ASP A 79 17.17 -15.33 -27.77
N GLY A 80 15.93 -15.20 -27.30
CA GLY A 80 15.48 -15.71 -26.01
C GLY A 80 15.81 -14.80 -24.83
N MET A 81 15.91 -13.48 -25.04
CA MET A 81 16.05 -12.51 -23.96
C MET A 81 14.68 -11.92 -23.60
N LEU A 82 14.38 -11.91 -22.31
CA LEU A 82 13.26 -11.17 -21.75
C LEU A 82 13.75 -9.76 -21.40
N ASN A 83 12.99 -8.74 -21.80
CA ASN A 83 13.24 -7.35 -21.46
C ASN A 83 11.97 -6.73 -20.88
N ALA A 84 12.11 -6.05 -19.75
CA ALA A 84 11.08 -5.22 -19.15
C ALA A 84 11.58 -3.78 -19.04
N GLU A 85 10.76 -2.82 -19.45
CA GLU A 85 11.07 -1.40 -19.41
C GLU A 85 9.84 -0.59 -18.98
N VAL A 86 10.01 0.24 -17.95
CA VAL A 86 9.05 1.27 -17.55
C VAL A 86 9.64 2.62 -17.94
N PRO A 87 9.16 3.27 -19.01
CA PRO A 87 9.51 4.67 -19.29
C PRO A 87 9.01 5.53 -18.13
N PHE A 88 9.91 6.33 -17.55
CA PHE A 88 9.60 7.10 -16.35
C PHE A 88 9.50 8.59 -16.69
N MET A 89 10.62 9.29 -16.80
CA MET A 89 10.63 10.75 -16.90
C MET A 89 11.76 11.34 -17.72
N ARG A 90 11.51 12.52 -18.28
CA ARG A 90 12.55 13.43 -18.76
C ARG A 90 13.13 14.23 -17.59
N VAL A 91 14.45 14.21 -17.48
CA VAL A 91 15.18 14.98 -16.48
C VAL A 91 15.13 16.47 -16.82
N PRO A 92 14.67 17.35 -15.89
CA PRO A 92 14.62 18.78 -16.13
C PRO A 92 16.02 19.39 -16.02
N LYS A 93 16.28 20.48 -16.77
CA LYS A 93 17.58 21.18 -16.74
C LYS A 93 17.83 21.87 -15.41
N GLU A 94 16.82 22.58 -14.94
CA GLU A 94 16.80 23.18 -13.61
C GLU A 94 16.41 22.04 -12.66
N ASN A 95 17.28 21.67 -11.71
CA ASN A 95 17.13 20.54 -10.76
C ASN A 95 17.65 19.15 -11.19
N ALA A 96 18.25 18.99 -12.38
CA ALA A 96 18.82 17.71 -12.84
C ALA A 96 19.64 16.97 -11.77
N VAL A 97 20.57 17.66 -11.11
CA VAL A 97 21.47 17.06 -10.11
C VAL A 97 20.72 16.58 -8.86
N ALA A 98 19.68 17.31 -8.44
CA ALA A 98 18.88 16.93 -7.27
C ALA A 98 18.02 15.71 -7.59
N MET A 99 17.33 15.73 -8.73
CA MET A 99 16.52 14.61 -9.22
C MET A 99 17.37 13.36 -9.41
N LEU A 100 18.50 13.44 -10.11
CA LEU A 100 19.37 12.28 -10.36
C LEU A 100 19.96 11.69 -9.07
N ARG A 101 20.14 12.50 -8.01
CA ARG A 101 20.51 11.98 -6.69
C ARG A 101 19.38 11.17 -6.07
N ALA A 102 18.13 11.64 -6.15
CA ALA A 102 16.97 10.89 -5.70
C ALA A 102 16.83 9.56 -6.46
N VAL A 103 16.98 9.58 -7.79
CA VAL A 103 17.00 8.35 -8.63
C VAL A 103 18.08 7.37 -8.18
N ALA A 104 19.30 7.87 -7.90
CA ALA A 104 20.39 7.01 -7.44
C ALA A 104 20.07 6.33 -6.10
N SER A 105 19.37 7.02 -5.19
CA SER A 105 18.89 6.42 -3.93
C SER A 105 17.86 5.32 -4.17
N LEU A 106 16.94 5.50 -5.12
CA LEU A 106 15.96 4.46 -5.48
C LEU A 106 16.65 3.19 -6.03
N ASN A 107 17.68 3.35 -6.85
CA ASN A 107 18.48 2.23 -7.38
C ASN A 107 19.16 1.39 -6.29
N THR A 108 19.48 1.98 -5.13
CA THR A 108 20.18 1.28 -4.03
C THR A 108 19.25 0.81 -2.92
N GLY A 109 18.06 1.39 -2.80
CA GLY A 109 17.16 1.14 -1.66
C GLY A 109 15.83 0.51 -2.01
N ARG A 110 15.35 0.61 -3.27
CA ARG A 110 13.97 0.22 -3.65
C ARG A 110 13.90 -0.78 -4.81
N LEU A 111 14.94 -0.85 -5.65
CA LEU A 111 15.00 -1.78 -6.77
C LEU A 111 16.02 -2.90 -6.52
N MET A 112 15.65 -4.17 -6.75
CA MET A 112 16.56 -5.31 -6.54
C MET A 112 17.42 -5.63 -7.77
N LEU A 113 16.83 -6.15 -8.85
CA LEU A 113 17.57 -6.46 -10.10
C LEU A 113 17.42 -5.38 -11.17
N ALA A 114 16.29 -4.67 -11.20
CA ALA A 114 16.02 -3.60 -12.15
C ALA A 114 16.80 -2.33 -11.77
N ARG A 115 17.09 -1.47 -12.74
CA ARG A 115 17.77 -0.19 -12.51
C ARG A 115 17.17 0.92 -13.35
N PHE A 116 17.24 2.15 -12.85
CA PHE A 116 17.07 3.33 -13.68
C PHE A 116 18.27 3.51 -14.62
N TYR A 117 17.97 3.69 -15.91
CA TYR A 117 18.90 4.03 -16.97
C TYR A 117 18.60 5.44 -17.48
N LEU A 118 19.66 6.22 -17.71
CA LEU A 118 19.57 7.56 -18.29
C LEU A 118 20.14 7.54 -19.71
N GLU A 119 19.31 7.83 -20.70
CA GLU A 119 19.69 7.94 -22.11
C GLU A 119 19.04 9.20 -22.70
N ASP A 120 19.83 10.10 -23.29
CA ASP A 120 19.33 11.32 -23.94
C ASP A 120 18.33 12.14 -23.10
N GLU A 121 18.65 12.33 -21.80
CA GLU A 121 17.81 13.01 -20.80
C GLU A 121 16.53 12.24 -20.38
N MET A 122 16.36 11.01 -20.86
CA MET A 122 15.23 10.13 -20.56
C MET A 122 15.62 9.09 -19.52
N LEU A 123 14.82 8.99 -18.45
CA LEU A 123 14.92 7.95 -17.45
C LEU A 123 13.90 6.86 -17.70
N SER A 124 14.37 5.61 -17.61
CA SER A 124 13.54 4.41 -17.68
C SER A 124 14.04 3.39 -16.66
N VAL A 125 13.14 2.68 -15.99
CA VAL A 125 13.50 1.51 -15.20
C VAL A 125 13.58 0.31 -16.14
N ARG A 126 14.71 -0.40 -16.17
CA ARG A 126 14.90 -1.56 -17.05
C ARG A 126 15.38 -2.79 -16.30
N TRP A 127 14.94 -3.94 -16.78
CA TRP A 127 15.43 -5.26 -16.38
C TRP A 127 15.49 -6.17 -17.62
N SER A 128 16.53 -6.99 -17.71
CA SER A 128 16.72 -7.92 -18.83
C SER A 128 17.45 -9.17 -18.35
N CYS A 129 17.03 -10.34 -18.83
CA CYS A 129 17.68 -11.62 -18.56
C CYS A 129 17.38 -12.65 -19.67
N PRO A 130 18.15 -13.75 -19.77
CA PRO A 130 17.74 -14.90 -20.57
C PRO A 130 16.39 -15.42 -20.07
N LEU A 131 15.48 -15.72 -21.01
CA LEU A 131 14.13 -16.18 -20.69
C LEU A 131 14.13 -17.46 -19.83
N SER A 132 15.15 -18.32 -20.02
CA SER A 132 15.35 -19.52 -19.21
C SER A 132 15.80 -19.26 -17.77
N GLU A 133 16.15 -18.03 -17.42
CA GLU A 133 16.52 -17.59 -16.05
C GLU A 133 15.41 -16.75 -15.40
N ALA A 134 14.35 -16.42 -16.13
CA ALA A 134 13.19 -15.67 -15.65
C ALA A 134 12.19 -16.60 -14.94
N HIS A 135 12.61 -17.23 -13.84
CA HIS A 135 11.70 -18.07 -13.04
C HIS A 135 10.43 -17.27 -12.69
N PRO A 136 9.23 -17.88 -12.75
CA PRO A 136 7.95 -17.18 -12.59
C PRO A 136 7.89 -16.26 -11.37
N SER A 137 8.33 -16.72 -10.20
CA SER A 137 8.36 -15.89 -8.99
C SER A 137 9.30 -14.69 -9.09
N THR A 138 10.45 -14.84 -9.77
CA THR A 138 11.39 -13.73 -10.00
C THR A 138 10.78 -12.75 -10.99
N PHE A 139 10.16 -13.25 -12.06
CA PHE A 139 9.51 -12.42 -13.06
C PHE A 139 8.39 -11.57 -12.45
N ASP A 140 7.48 -12.22 -11.72
CA ASP A 140 6.36 -11.56 -11.04
C ASP A 140 6.85 -10.45 -10.09
N TRP A 141 7.76 -10.80 -9.19
CA TRP A 141 8.32 -9.84 -8.24
C TRP A 141 8.98 -8.65 -8.96
N GLN A 142 9.74 -8.91 -10.03
CA GLN A 142 10.47 -7.88 -10.76
C GLN A 142 9.54 -6.89 -11.45
N ILE A 143 8.50 -7.36 -12.15
CA ILE A 143 7.57 -6.47 -12.86
C ILE A 143 6.76 -5.62 -11.85
N ASN A 144 6.32 -6.22 -10.74
CA ASN A 144 5.55 -5.52 -9.72
C ASN A 144 6.42 -4.50 -8.97
N ASN A 145 7.66 -4.85 -8.61
CA ASN A 145 8.60 -3.91 -8.00
C ASN A 145 8.93 -2.72 -8.93
N MET A 146 9.16 -2.97 -10.22
CA MET A 146 9.42 -1.90 -11.19
C MET A 146 8.23 -0.95 -11.32
N CYS A 147 7.01 -1.49 -11.43
CA CYS A 147 5.81 -0.67 -11.57
C CYS A 147 5.52 0.14 -10.31
N ARG A 148 5.52 -0.49 -9.12
CA ARG A 148 5.28 0.18 -7.84
C ARG A 148 6.25 1.33 -7.60
N VAL A 149 7.56 1.09 -7.74
CA VAL A 149 8.56 2.15 -7.54
C VAL A 149 8.44 3.28 -8.56
N ALA A 150 8.00 2.99 -9.79
CA ALA A 150 7.78 4.03 -10.77
C ALA A 150 6.50 4.83 -10.48
N ASP A 151 5.39 4.15 -10.17
CA ASP A 151 4.08 4.75 -9.83
C ASP A 151 4.18 5.63 -8.56
N ASP A 152 4.72 5.09 -7.47
CA ASP A 152 4.78 5.77 -6.17
C ASP A 152 5.58 7.09 -6.18
N PHE A 153 6.55 7.21 -7.09
CA PHE A 153 7.47 8.36 -7.12
C PHE A 153 7.21 9.30 -8.30
N ASP A 154 6.29 9.00 -9.21
CA ASP A 154 6.16 9.83 -10.40
C ASP A 154 5.53 11.22 -10.07
N ASP A 155 4.47 11.25 -9.29
CA ASP A 155 3.85 12.50 -8.86
C ASP A 155 4.83 13.36 -8.03
N GLU A 156 5.59 12.72 -7.13
CA GLU A 156 6.61 13.42 -6.33
C GLU A 156 7.65 14.08 -7.24
N PHE A 157 8.12 13.38 -8.27
CA PHE A 157 9.18 13.89 -9.13
C PHE A 157 8.70 15.03 -10.03
N VAL A 158 7.46 14.96 -10.52
CA VAL A 158 6.82 16.07 -11.23
C VAL A 158 6.71 17.28 -10.30
N ALA A 159 6.16 17.10 -9.10
CA ALA A 159 5.90 18.19 -8.16
C ALA A 159 7.19 18.84 -7.62
N ASN A 160 8.19 18.04 -7.25
CA ASN A 160 9.38 18.51 -6.53
C ASN A 160 10.54 18.91 -7.45
N PHE A 161 10.65 18.29 -8.64
CA PHE A 161 11.77 18.57 -9.55
C PHE A 161 11.35 19.26 -10.84
N GLY A 162 10.06 19.23 -11.20
CA GLY A 162 9.57 19.74 -12.49
C GLY A 162 9.89 18.79 -13.64
N ALA A 163 9.95 17.49 -13.36
CA ALA A 163 10.17 16.46 -14.37
C ALA A 163 8.93 16.30 -15.28
N GLU A 164 9.14 15.83 -16.52
CA GLU A 164 8.06 15.56 -17.47
C GLU A 164 7.91 14.04 -17.64
N ARG A 165 6.69 13.51 -17.55
CA ARG A 165 6.43 12.09 -17.79
C ARG A 165 6.76 11.70 -19.24
N LEU A 166 7.34 10.51 -19.43
CA LEU A 166 7.60 9.99 -20.79
C LEU A 166 6.38 9.32 -21.42
N CYS A 167 5.46 8.86 -20.58
CA CYS A 167 4.20 8.25 -20.98
C CYS A 167 3.06 8.97 -20.27
N GLU A 168 1.94 9.15 -20.97
CA GLU A 168 0.70 9.56 -20.34
C GLU A 168 0.01 8.34 -19.73
N PRO A 169 -0.50 8.43 -18.48
CA PRO A 169 -1.30 7.38 -17.88
C PRO A 169 -2.49 6.97 -18.76
N ILE A 170 -2.75 5.67 -18.89
CA ILE A 170 -3.95 5.16 -19.55
C ILE A 170 -5.07 5.10 -18.52
N VAL A 171 -5.98 6.06 -18.59
CA VAL A 171 -7.04 6.24 -17.58
C VAL A 171 -8.42 6.37 -18.20
N THR A 172 -9.43 5.89 -17.48
CA THR A 172 -10.83 6.15 -17.79
C THR A 172 -11.35 7.21 -16.82
N ARG A 173 -11.62 8.41 -17.34
CA ARG A 173 -12.18 9.50 -16.55
C ARG A 173 -13.64 9.23 -16.22
N TYR A 174 -14.04 9.49 -14.98
CA TYR A 174 -15.45 9.44 -14.59
C TYR A 174 -16.25 10.56 -15.29
N ASP A 175 -17.55 10.31 -15.49
CA ASP A 175 -18.45 11.33 -16.03
C ASP A 175 -18.74 12.44 -15.01
N GLU A 176 -19.21 13.60 -15.48
CA GLU A 176 -19.46 14.78 -14.65
C GLU A 176 -20.43 14.51 -13.48
N ASN A 177 -21.47 13.68 -13.67
CA ASN A 177 -22.41 13.40 -12.58
C ASN A 177 -21.75 12.54 -11.49
N THR A 178 -20.90 11.60 -11.89
CA THR A 178 -20.10 10.79 -10.96
C THR A 178 -19.14 11.68 -10.19
N ILE A 179 -18.43 12.60 -10.86
CA ILE A 179 -17.54 13.57 -10.20
C ILE A 179 -18.31 14.45 -9.21
N ASP A 180 -19.46 15.01 -9.59
CA ASP A 180 -20.28 15.84 -8.72
C ASP A 180 -20.72 15.08 -7.46
N ARG A 181 -21.20 13.84 -7.63
CA ARG A 181 -21.60 12.96 -6.53
C ARG A 181 -20.45 12.67 -5.57
N LEU A 182 -19.27 12.35 -6.11
CA LEU A 182 -18.09 12.03 -5.32
C LEU A 182 -17.57 13.25 -4.57
N TYR A 183 -17.51 14.41 -5.22
CA TYR A 183 -17.11 15.66 -4.58
C TYR A 183 -18.06 16.03 -3.42
N ASP A 184 -19.36 15.94 -3.64
CA ASP A 184 -20.36 16.20 -2.60
C ASP A 184 -20.25 15.20 -1.43
N ALA A 185 -19.95 13.93 -1.71
CA ALA A 185 -19.71 12.92 -0.69
C ALA A 185 -18.46 13.24 0.14
N ILE A 186 -17.32 13.54 -0.49
CA ILE A 186 -16.07 13.93 0.18
C ILE A 186 -16.30 15.15 1.09
N GLN A 187 -16.95 16.19 0.55
CA GLN A 187 -17.28 17.41 1.29
C GLN A 187 -18.22 17.15 2.48
N SER A 188 -19.16 16.22 2.33
CA SER A 188 -20.09 15.85 3.39
C SER A 188 -19.41 15.03 4.49
N ILE A 189 -18.64 14.00 4.12
CA ILE A 189 -17.86 13.17 5.05
C ILE A 189 -16.94 14.06 5.89
N GLY A 190 -16.15 14.92 5.24
CA GLY A 190 -15.18 15.74 5.96
C GLY A 190 -15.82 16.79 6.88
N ARG A 191 -16.86 17.50 6.44
CA ARG A 191 -17.53 18.52 7.28
C ARG A 191 -18.18 17.92 8.52
N ILE A 192 -18.92 16.83 8.35
CA ILE A 192 -19.55 16.13 9.49
C ILE A 192 -18.49 15.62 10.46
N THR A 193 -17.37 15.09 9.93
CA THR A 193 -16.26 14.61 10.75
C THR A 193 -15.59 15.73 11.54
N LEU A 194 -15.26 16.86 10.92
CA LEU A 194 -14.63 17.99 11.61
C LEU A 194 -15.54 18.58 12.70
N GLU A 195 -16.84 18.65 12.47
CA GLU A 195 -17.82 19.02 13.51
C GLU A 195 -17.81 18.02 14.67
N ALA A 196 -17.75 16.72 14.38
CA ALA A 196 -17.66 15.67 15.39
C ALA A 196 -16.38 15.76 16.23
N VAL A 197 -15.24 15.92 15.55
CA VAL A 197 -13.92 16.05 16.15
C VAL A 197 -13.85 17.28 17.05
N ALA A 198 -14.44 18.40 16.65
CA ALA A 198 -14.50 19.60 17.47
C ALA A 198 -15.26 19.37 18.79
N ASP A 199 -16.35 18.60 18.76
CA ASP A 199 -17.09 18.24 19.96
C ASP A 199 -16.31 17.27 20.85
N PHE A 200 -15.76 16.19 20.29
CA PHE A 200 -14.96 15.23 21.06
C PHE A 200 -13.70 15.86 21.66
N THR A 201 -13.07 16.78 20.95
CA THR A 201 -11.90 17.52 21.44
C THR A 201 -12.25 18.42 22.63
N LYS A 202 -13.41 19.11 22.60
CA LYS A 202 -13.89 19.90 23.76
C LYS A 202 -14.11 19.02 24.99
N GLU A 203 -14.58 17.80 24.78
CA GLU A 203 -14.78 16.78 25.83
C GLU A 203 -13.48 16.02 26.20
N ARG A 204 -12.34 16.34 25.56
CA ARG A 204 -11.05 15.65 25.71
C ARG A 204 -11.09 14.16 25.38
N ARG A 205 -11.98 13.76 24.47
CA ARG A 205 -12.14 12.38 23.98
C ARG A 205 -11.34 12.16 22.71
N PHE A 206 -10.02 12.27 22.81
CA PHE A 206 -9.11 12.26 21.66
C PHE A 206 -9.11 10.92 20.92
N GLY A 207 -9.18 9.78 21.63
CA GLY A 207 -9.34 8.47 20.98
C GLY A 207 -10.58 8.35 20.06
N ILE A 208 -11.71 9.00 20.39
CA ILE A 208 -12.88 9.00 19.48
C ILE A 208 -12.68 9.96 18.33
N ALA A 209 -12.11 11.14 18.58
CA ALA A 209 -11.75 12.06 17.52
C ALA A 209 -10.79 11.41 16.52
N TRP A 210 -9.81 10.66 17.01
CA TRP A 210 -8.89 9.85 16.23
C TRP A 210 -9.65 8.81 15.40
N ASN A 211 -10.56 8.05 16.04
CA ASN A 211 -11.35 7.05 15.31
C ASN A 211 -12.23 7.67 14.21
N ALA A 212 -12.80 8.85 14.47
CA ALA A 212 -13.63 9.57 13.50
C ALA A 212 -12.82 10.06 12.31
N LEU A 213 -11.62 10.62 12.53
CA LEU A 213 -10.71 11.04 11.47
C LEU A 213 -10.25 9.86 10.62
N MET A 214 -9.78 8.79 11.26
CA MET A 214 -9.38 7.57 10.56
C MET A 214 -10.52 7.01 9.70
N SER A 215 -11.72 6.90 10.27
CA SER A 215 -12.91 6.46 9.52
C SER A 215 -13.19 7.35 8.32
N SER A 216 -13.03 8.67 8.45
CA SER A 216 -13.32 9.61 7.37
C SER A 216 -12.35 9.50 6.20
N PHE A 217 -11.05 9.32 6.47
CA PHE A 217 -10.06 9.13 5.41
C PHE A 217 -10.28 7.82 4.68
N CYS A 218 -10.45 6.71 5.42
CA CYS A 218 -10.74 5.41 4.83
C CYS A 218 -12.11 5.38 4.12
N GLN A 219 -13.11 6.12 4.61
CA GLN A 219 -14.40 6.24 3.92
C GLN A 219 -14.28 7.05 2.63
N ILE A 220 -13.49 8.13 2.60
CA ILE A 220 -13.23 8.87 1.37
C ILE A 220 -12.51 7.97 0.35
N ASP A 221 -11.48 7.24 0.78
CA ASP A 221 -10.77 6.25 -0.03
C ASP A 221 -11.74 5.21 -0.61
N TYR A 222 -12.57 4.59 0.23
CA TYR A 222 -13.60 3.63 -0.18
C TYR A 222 -14.60 4.21 -1.18
N VAL A 223 -15.11 5.42 -0.92
CA VAL A 223 -16.19 6.01 -1.74
C VAL A 223 -15.68 6.46 -3.11
N ALA A 224 -14.52 7.12 -3.13
CA ALA A 224 -14.01 7.79 -4.32
C ALA A 224 -12.98 6.97 -5.10
N ASN A 225 -12.34 5.99 -4.46
CA ASN A 225 -11.22 5.21 -5.00
C ASN A 225 -10.21 6.11 -5.77
N PRO A 226 -9.69 7.17 -5.12
CA PRO A 226 -8.92 8.19 -5.81
C PRO A 226 -7.55 7.67 -6.27
N GLN A 227 -6.94 8.38 -7.20
CA GLN A 227 -5.61 8.12 -7.73
C GLN A 227 -4.72 9.37 -7.53
N GLY A 228 -3.42 9.24 -7.77
CA GLY A 228 -2.45 10.33 -7.67
C GLY A 228 -2.50 11.08 -6.33
N ASN A 229 -2.39 12.41 -6.38
CA ASN A 229 -2.19 13.24 -5.18
C ASN A 229 -3.24 13.08 -4.09
N LEU A 230 -4.52 12.89 -4.42
CA LEU A 230 -5.56 12.69 -3.40
C LEU A 230 -5.39 11.35 -2.68
N LYS A 231 -4.99 10.28 -3.39
CA LYS A 231 -4.66 8.99 -2.78
C LYS A 231 -3.49 9.14 -1.80
N ASP A 232 -2.43 9.83 -2.23
CA ASP A 232 -1.25 10.07 -1.40
C ASP A 232 -1.56 10.91 -0.15
N GLU A 233 -2.35 11.98 -0.30
CA GLU A 233 -2.77 12.80 0.84
C GLU A 233 -3.59 12.02 1.87
N LEU A 234 -4.43 11.07 1.43
CA LEU A 234 -5.19 10.19 2.31
C LEU A 234 -4.28 9.18 3.00
N ASN A 235 -3.38 8.54 2.25
CA ASN A 235 -2.40 7.58 2.78
C ASN A 235 -1.49 8.24 3.82
N ASP A 236 -1.00 9.44 3.52
CA ASP A 236 -0.19 10.24 4.45
C ASP A 236 -0.94 10.56 5.73
N ALA A 237 -2.21 10.97 5.63
CA ALA A 237 -3.02 11.29 6.79
C ALA A 237 -3.31 10.06 7.67
N ILE A 238 -3.54 8.90 7.05
CA ILE A 238 -3.74 7.60 7.73
C ILE A 238 -2.44 7.16 8.42
N ARG A 239 -1.31 7.19 7.70
CA ARG A 239 0.02 6.87 8.23
C ARG A 239 0.39 7.79 9.39
N ASP A 240 0.12 9.08 9.26
CA ASP A 240 0.37 10.07 10.31
C ASP A 240 -0.48 9.85 11.55
N LEU A 241 -1.73 9.39 11.40
CA LEU A 241 -2.58 9.00 12.53
C LEU A 241 -2.05 7.74 13.24
N ASN A 242 -1.43 6.83 12.50
CA ASN A 242 -0.81 5.61 13.03
C ASN A 242 0.65 5.82 13.50
N ASN A 243 1.16 7.05 13.44
CA ASN A 243 2.55 7.37 13.76
C ASN A 243 2.84 7.24 15.28
N ASP A 244 4.08 6.84 15.61
CA ASP A 244 4.70 6.57 16.92
C ASP A 244 3.79 6.59 18.17
N GLU A 245 3.78 5.47 18.91
CA GLU A 245 3.11 5.28 20.21
C GLU A 245 3.38 6.39 21.24
N HIS A 246 4.48 7.13 21.11
CA HIS A 246 4.83 8.24 22.00
C HIS A 246 4.19 9.59 21.65
N THR A 247 3.55 9.71 20.50
CA THR A 247 2.89 10.96 20.10
C THR A 247 1.54 11.11 20.80
N PRO A 248 1.28 12.20 21.55
CA PRO A 248 -0.01 12.37 22.22
C PRO A 248 -1.17 12.42 21.21
N GLU A 249 -2.26 11.68 21.48
CA GLU A 249 -3.45 11.63 20.60
C GLU A 249 -3.97 13.02 20.20
N SER A 250 -3.92 13.99 21.12
CA SER A 250 -4.33 15.37 20.83
C SER A 250 -3.51 16.06 19.73
N VAL A 251 -2.24 15.69 19.57
CA VAL A 251 -1.35 16.19 18.51
C VAL A 251 -1.69 15.51 17.19
N LEU A 252 -1.88 14.18 17.21
CA LEU A 252 -2.29 13.39 16.04
C LEU A 252 -3.63 13.88 15.48
N VAL A 253 -4.64 14.01 16.34
CA VAL A 253 -5.97 14.54 16.01
C VAL A 253 -5.88 15.94 15.39
N LYS A 254 -5.04 16.82 15.95
CA LYS A 254 -4.85 18.17 15.40
C LYS A 254 -4.22 18.14 14.01
N LYS A 255 -3.17 17.32 13.81
CA LYS A 255 -2.49 17.18 12.52
C LYS A 255 -3.44 16.65 11.46
N ALA A 256 -4.13 15.55 11.76
CA ALA A 256 -5.10 14.93 10.87
C ALA A 256 -6.31 15.83 10.56
N SER A 257 -6.81 16.60 11.54
CA SER A 257 -7.86 17.60 11.27
C SER A 257 -7.40 18.63 10.24
N GLY A 258 -6.14 19.09 10.34
CA GLY A 258 -5.56 20.02 9.37
C GLY A 258 -5.38 19.40 7.97
N ALA A 259 -5.03 18.11 7.89
CA ALA A 259 -4.98 17.38 6.61
C ALA A 259 -6.37 17.30 5.96
N LEU A 260 -7.40 16.94 6.73
CA LEU A 260 -8.78 16.90 6.24
C LEU A 260 -9.28 18.30 5.81
N GLU A 261 -8.98 19.35 6.57
CA GLU A 261 -9.28 20.74 6.20
C GLU A 261 -8.63 21.13 4.86
N LYS A 262 -7.38 20.71 4.63
CA LYS A 262 -6.66 20.95 3.36
C LYS A 262 -7.36 20.26 2.19
N ILE A 263 -7.75 18.99 2.34
CA ILE A 263 -8.50 18.24 1.32
C ILE A 263 -9.82 18.95 1.02
N LEU A 264 -10.57 19.37 2.04
CA LEU A 264 -11.85 20.05 1.87
C LEU A 264 -11.75 21.43 1.22
N ALA A 265 -10.59 22.09 1.32
CA ALA A 265 -10.35 23.39 0.70
C ALA A 265 -10.09 23.32 -0.82
N LYS A 266 -9.80 22.11 -1.36
CA LYS A 266 -9.59 21.92 -2.80
C LYS A 266 -10.87 22.19 -3.60
N SER A 267 -10.70 22.77 -4.79
CA SER A 267 -11.82 22.95 -5.72
C SER A 267 -12.30 21.62 -6.27
N LYS A 268 -13.48 21.59 -6.86
CA LYS A 268 -13.98 20.38 -7.52
C LYS A 268 -13.08 19.98 -8.68
N GLU A 269 -12.59 20.98 -9.42
CA GLU A 269 -11.69 20.80 -10.54
C GLU A 269 -10.37 20.14 -10.09
N ASP A 270 -9.80 20.58 -8.96
CA ASP A 270 -8.57 20.00 -8.42
C ASP A 270 -8.79 18.54 -7.96
N ILE A 271 -9.91 18.26 -7.29
CA ILE A 271 -10.25 16.89 -6.87
C ILE A 271 -10.51 16.00 -8.08
N ALA A 272 -11.19 16.49 -9.11
CA ALA A 272 -11.56 15.72 -10.30
C ALA A 272 -10.36 15.21 -11.10
N VAL A 273 -9.21 15.89 -11.02
CA VAL A 273 -7.96 15.43 -11.67
C VAL A 273 -7.52 14.06 -11.12
N ASP A 274 -7.84 13.79 -9.86
CA ASP A 274 -7.45 12.57 -9.13
C ASP A 274 -8.57 11.50 -9.12
N LEU A 275 -9.69 11.75 -9.78
CA LEU A 275 -10.83 10.82 -9.86
C LEU A 275 -10.91 10.16 -11.24
N TYR A 276 -10.28 8.99 -11.36
CA TYR A 276 -10.28 8.18 -12.58
C TYR A 276 -10.04 6.71 -12.26
N GLU A 277 -10.39 5.84 -13.21
CA GLU A 277 -10.01 4.43 -13.19
C GLU A 277 -8.71 4.25 -13.97
N THR A 278 -7.86 3.36 -13.47
CA THR A 278 -6.64 2.92 -14.16
C THR A 278 -6.50 1.42 -14.02
N HIS A 279 -5.74 0.82 -14.93
CA HIS A 279 -5.40 -0.60 -14.86
C HIS A 279 -4.21 -0.78 -13.92
N MET A 280 -4.22 -1.87 -13.16
CA MET A 280 -3.11 -2.31 -12.32
C MET A 280 -2.76 -3.75 -12.68
N ILE A 281 -1.46 -4.05 -12.82
CA ILE A 281 -1.01 -5.44 -12.99
C ILE A 281 -1.39 -6.25 -11.76
N GLU A 282 -1.06 -5.71 -10.60
CA GLU A 282 -1.33 -6.29 -9.29
C GLU A 282 -1.92 -5.19 -8.41
N SER A 283 -2.90 -5.55 -7.60
CA SER A 283 -3.43 -4.61 -6.61
C SER A 283 -2.37 -4.29 -5.56
N PRO A 284 -2.29 -3.03 -5.07
CA PRO A 284 -1.47 -2.70 -3.92
C PRO A 284 -2.11 -3.17 -2.59
N LYS A 285 -3.38 -3.60 -2.60
CA LYS A 285 -4.12 -4.04 -1.40
C LYS A 285 -4.05 -5.56 -1.24
N ARG A 286 -4.14 -6.03 0.01
CA ARG A 286 -4.10 -7.46 0.31
C ARG A 286 -5.43 -8.13 -0.02
N ARG A 287 -5.39 -9.36 -0.50
CA ARG A 287 -6.58 -10.21 -0.59
C ARG A 287 -7.22 -10.42 0.79
N SER A 288 -8.53 -10.21 0.87
CA SER A 288 -9.30 -10.56 2.07
C SER A 288 -9.75 -12.02 2.05
N THR A 289 -9.79 -12.63 3.24
CA THR A 289 -10.39 -13.95 3.49
C THR A 289 -11.22 -13.88 4.77
N ILE A 290 -12.18 -14.79 4.95
CA ILE A 290 -12.94 -14.84 6.21
C ILE A 290 -12.00 -15.01 7.40
N ALA A 291 -10.99 -15.90 7.27
CA ALA A 291 -10.03 -16.17 8.34
C ALA A 291 -9.19 -14.94 8.71
N ASN A 292 -8.63 -14.23 7.71
CA ASN A 292 -7.80 -13.07 7.98
C ASN A 292 -8.61 -11.89 8.55
N MET A 293 -9.85 -11.70 8.08
CA MET A 293 -10.77 -10.68 8.59
C MET A 293 -11.22 -10.99 10.01
N GLN A 294 -11.57 -12.24 10.32
CA GLN A 294 -11.86 -12.65 11.70
C GLN A 294 -10.69 -12.38 12.64
N LYS A 295 -9.45 -12.70 12.22
CA LYS A 295 -8.24 -12.42 12.99
C LYS A 295 -8.06 -10.91 13.24
N ASN A 296 -8.20 -10.08 12.20
CA ASN A 296 -8.07 -8.62 12.29
C ASN A 296 -9.09 -8.01 13.27
N PHE A 297 -10.35 -8.47 13.22
CA PHE A 297 -11.41 -7.88 14.05
C PHE A 297 -11.41 -8.37 15.51
N LYS A 298 -10.95 -9.59 15.79
CA LYS A 298 -11.20 -10.29 17.07
C LYS A 298 -10.76 -9.53 18.33
N GLU A 299 -9.57 -8.96 18.34
CA GLU A 299 -9.05 -8.29 19.55
C GLU A 299 -9.75 -6.95 19.80
N ILE A 300 -9.85 -6.14 18.75
CA ILE A 300 -10.41 -4.80 18.83
C ILE A 300 -11.93 -4.86 19.02
N TYR A 301 -12.60 -5.86 18.45
CA TYR A 301 -14.02 -6.10 18.66
C TYR A 301 -14.37 -6.29 20.14
N ARG A 302 -13.60 -7.11 20.87
CA ARG A 302 -13.87 -7.36 22.31
C ARG A 302 -13.78 -6.08 23.13
N ASN A 303 -12.74 -5.27 22.88
CA ASN A 303 -12.58 -3.98 23.54
C ASN A 303 -13.77 -3.05 23.27
N LEU A 304 -14.20 -2.95 22.00
CA LEU A 304 -15.32 -2.09 21.61
C LEU A 304 -16.68 -2.62 22.12
N LEU A 305 -16.83 -3.93 22.26
CA LEU A 305 -18.00 -4.55 22.89
C LEU A 305 -18.09 -4.16 24.37
N ASP A 306 -16.98 -4.18 25.11
CA ASP A 306 -16.93 -3.76 26.50
C ASP A 306 -17.33 -2.29 26.66
N HIS A 307 -16.86 -1.42 25.76
CA HIS A 307 -17.29 -0.01 25.72
C HIS A 307 -18.81 0.12 25.51
N TYR A 308 -19.38 -0.65 24.57
CA TYR A 308 -20.81 -0.62 24.32
C TYR A 308 -21.63 -1.09 25.54
N GLN A 309 -21.23 -2.20 26.16
CA GLN A 309 -21.90 -2.74 27.35
C GLN A 309 -21.76 -1.80 28.56
N GLY A 310 -20.64 -1.08 28.64
CA GLY A 310 -20.39 -0.03 29.64
C GLY A 310 -21.14 1.29 29.39
N GLY A 311 -21.89 1.40 28.29
CA GLY A 311 -22.67 2.60 27.94
C GLY A 311 -21.88 3.66 27.17
N ASP A 312 -20.62 3.41 26.81
CA ASP A 312 -19.85 4.27 25.90
C ASP A 312 -20.14 3.91 24.43
N TYR A 313 -21.38 4.20 24.02
CA TYR A 313 -21.86 3.88 22.68
C TYR A 313 -21.08 4.61 21.58
N SER A 314 -20.58 5.81 21.87
CA SER A 314 -19.78 6.59 20.91
C SER A 314 -18.42 5.96 20.61
N GLN A 315 -17.70 5.48 21.62
CA GLN A 315 -16.43 4.80 21.40
C GLN A 315 -16.66 3.51 20.62
N ALA A 316 -17.68 2.74 20.99
CA ALA A 316 -18.02 1.49 20.33
C ALA A 316 -18.43 1.69 18.87
N ALA A 317 -19.46 2.50 18.60
CA ALA A 317 -20.00 2.64 17.24
C ALA A 317 -18.97 3.26 16.27
N VAL A 318 -18.26 4.32 16.69
CA VAL A 318 -17.25 4.95 15.84
C VAL A 318 -16.04 4.03 15.64
N GLY A 319 -15.59 3.31 16.68
CA GLY A 319 -14.48 2.37 16.56
C GLY A 319 -14.80 1.15 15.67
N LEU A 320 -16.04 0.65 15.71
CA LEU A 320 -16.48 -0.46 14.87
C LEU A 320 -16.59 -0.04 13.39
N ILE A 321 -17.18 1.13 13.12
CA ILE A 321 -17.26 1.68 11.76
C ILE A 321 -15.86 1.94 11.20
N ARG A 322 -14.96 2.51 12.02
CA ARG A 322 -13.55 2.67 11.65
C ARG A 322 -12.95 1.36 11.18
N LYS A 323 -13.15 0.29 11.95
CA LYS A 323 -12.56 -1.01 11.64
C LYS A 323 -13.03 -1.59 10.32
N ILE A 324 -14.29 -1.38 9.97
CA ILE A 324 -14.83 -1.79 8.67
C ILE A 324 -14.16 -1.00 7.54
N TYR A 325 -14.12 0.34 7.62
CA TYR A 325 -13.46 1.14 6.57
C TYR A 325 -11.95 0.93 6.48
N GLU A 326 -11.28 0.71 7.61
CA GLU A 326 -9.86 0.36 7.64
C GLU A 326 -9.59 -0.97 6.92
N ALA A 327 -10.50 -1.95 7.02
CA ALA A 327 -10.39 -3.19 6.27
C ALA A 327 -10.49 -2.95 4.75
N TYR A 328 -11.38 -2.08 4.29
CA TYR A 328 -11.46 -1.69 2.86
C TYR A 328 -10.24 -0.89 2.38
N HIS A 329 -9.58 -0.17 3.27
CA HIS A 329 -8.38 0.58 2.93
C HIS A 329 -7.20 -0.36 2.67
N TYR A 330 -6.98 -1.36 3.53
CA TYR A 330 -5.84 -2.27 3.43
C TYR A 330 -6.10 -3.52 2.59
N CYS A 331 -7.36 -3.83 2.30
CA CYS A 331 -7.71 -5.08 1.63
C CYS A 331 -8.69 -4.92 0.48
N ASP A 332 -8.43 -5.73 -0.55
CA ASP A 332 -9.34 -6.06 -1.61
C ASP A 332 -10.41 -7.03 -1.06
N MET A 333 -11.61 -6.48 -0.88
CA MET A 333 -12.71 -7.16 -0.21
C MET A 333 -13.36 -8.21 -1.12
N ASP A 334 -13.41 -9.47 -0.66
CA ASP A 334 -14.20 -10.55 -1.27
C ASP A 334 -15.67 -10.13 -1.34
N ASP A 335 -16.35 -10.46 -2.43
CA ASP A 335 -17.70 -9.98 -2.69
C ASP A 335 -18.71 -10.40 -1.60
N SER A 336 -18.54 -11.59 -0.99
CA SER A 336 -19.43 -12.04 0.08
C SER A 336 -19.19 -11.27 1.39
N LEU A 337 -17.93 -10.97 1.70
CA LEU A 337 -17.57 -10.10 2.82
C LEU A 337 -18.00 -8.66 2.58
N ASN A 338 -17.87 -8.18 1.34
CA ASN A 338 -18.29 -6.85 0.93
C ASN A 338 -19.80 -6.66 1.12
N GLU A 339 -20.62 -7.61 0.65
CA GLU A 339 -22.08 -7.56 0.86
C GLU A 339 -22.42 -7.47 2.35
N PHE A 340 -21.79 -8.32 3.17
CA PHE A 340 -21.98 -8.32 4.62
C PHE A 340 -21.62 -6.99 5.29
N PHE A 341 -20.43 -6.44 5.00
CA PHE A 341 -19.98 -5.19 5.61
C PHE A 341 -20.76 -3.98 5.12
N VAL A 342 -21.15 -3.93 3.84
CA VAL A 342 -22.04 -2.89 3.30
C VAL A 342 -23.38 -2.88 4.01
N ASP A 343 -23.97 -4.03 4.28
CA ASP A 343 -25.23 -4.13 5.03
C ASP A 343 -25.09 -3.59 6.45
N LEU A 344 -23.97 -3.88 7.13
CA LEU A 344 -23.69 -3.32 8.45
C LEU A 344 -23.49 -1.80 8.43
N LEU A 345 -22.76 -1.28 7.45
CA LEU A 345 -22.55 0.16 7.28
C LEU A 345 -23.89 0.87 7.00
N LYS A 346 -24.73 0.33 6.11
CA LYS A 346 -26.08 0.86 5.83
C LYS A 346 -26.99 0.79 7.04
N ALA A 347 -26.96 -0.30 7.80
CA ALA A 347 -27.79 -0.47 8.99
C ALA A 347 -27.40 0.48 10.13
N SER A 348 -26.13 0.89 10.20
CA SER A 348 -25.58 1.75 11.25
C SER A 348 -25.45 3.23 10.87
N ALA A 349 -25.59 3.58 9.59
CA ALA A 349 -25.42 4.93 9.08
C ALA A 349 -26.47 5.94 9.59
N ASP A 350 -26.01 7.17 9.83
CA ASP A 350 -26.84 8.33 10.23
C ASP A 350 -27.72 8.11 11.49
N ARG A 351 -27.31 7.21 12.39
CA ARG A 351 -28.07 6.83 13.59
C ARG A 351 -27.41 7.29 14.88
N PRO A 352 -28.18 7.56 15.95
CA PRO A 352 -27.62 7.75 17.28
C PRO A 352 -26.65 6.61 17.65
N PHE A 353 -25.57 6.92 18.36
CA PHE A 353 -24.50 5.95 18.60
C PHE A 353 -24.97 4.62 19.21
N GLU A 354 -25.92 4.67 20.14
CA GLU A 354 -26.51 3.46 20.74
C GLU A 354 -27.22 2.62 19.67
N ASP A 355 -28.08 3.23 18.85
CA ASP A 355 -28.84 2.55 17.81
C ASP A 355 -27.96 2.04 16.68
N ALA A 356 -26.85 2.73 16.38
CA ALA A 356 -25.86 2.33 15.39
C ALA A 356 -25.01 1.14 15.85
N GLY A 357 -24.66 1.07 17.14
CA GLY A 357 -23.83 0.00 17.69
C GLY A 357 -24.52 -1.38 17.69
N ARG A 358 -25.85 -1.43 17.85
CA ARG A 358 -26.62 -2.68 17.88
C ARG A 358 -26.43 -3.58 16.64
N PRO A 359 -26.67 -3.10 15.40
CA PRO A 359 -26.45 -3.93 14.22
C PRO A 359 -24.97 -4.29 14.04
N LEU A 360 -24.04 -3.39 14.34
CA LEU A 360 -22.60 -3.65 14.21
C LEU A 360 -22.15 -4.79 15.13
N ILE A 361 -22.53 -4.75 16.40
CA ILE A 361 -22.22 -5.80 17.38
C ILE A 361 -22.88 -7.10 16.99
N SER A 362 -24.18 -7.07 16.71
CA SER A 362 -24.91 -8.29 16.38
C SER A 362 -24.41 -8.96 15.11
N GLY A 363 -23.95 -8.18 14.12
CA GLY A 363 -23.33 -8.69 12.89
C GLY A 363 -21.96 -9.27 13.15
N LEU A 364 -21.09 -8.53 13.84
CA LEU A 364 -19.72 -8.99 14.12
C LEU A 364 -19.66 -10.18 15.08
N ASP A 365 -20.59 -10.30 16.04
CA ASP A 365 -20.74 -11.52 16.86
C ASP A 365 -21.01 -12.75 15.99
N GLN A 366 -21.91 -12.62 15.00
CA GLN A 366 -22.23 -13.72 14.08
C GLN A 366 -21.03 -14.03 13.19
N PHE A 367 -20.41 -13.01 12.61
CA PHE A 367 -19.24 -13.13 11.76
C PHE A 367 -18.08 -13.84 12.48
N LEU A 368 -17.76 -13.44 13.71
CA LEU A 368 -16.68 -14.03 14.51
C LEU A 368 -17.02 -15.42 15.06
N ALA A 369 -18.30 -15.82 15.08
CA ALA A 369 -18.73 -17.15 15.50
C ALA A 369 -18.68 -18.20 14.37
N VAL A 370 -18.60 -17.76 13.10
CA VAL A 370 -18.45 -18.67 11.96
C VAL A 370 -17.14 -19.44 12.10
N ARG A 371 -17.22 -20.77 12.06
CA ARG A 371 -16.03 -21.61 12.00
C ARG A 371 -15.56 -21.67 10.56
N VAL A 372 -14.32 -21.22 10.34
CA VAL A 372 -13.61 -21.50 9.09
C VAL A 372 -12.95 -22.85 9.26
N GLU A 373 -13.31 -23.82 8.40
CA GLU A 373 -12.52 -25.04 8.24
C GLU A 373 -11.20 -24.57 7.60
N SER A 374 -10.12 -24.58 8.38
CA SER A 374 -8.82 -24.10 7.92
C SER A 374 -8.26 -25.08 6.91
N ASP A 375 -8.44 -24.81 5.62
CA ASP A 375 -7.50 -25.27 4.62
C ASP A 375 -6.26 -24.41 4.80
N GLU A 376 -5.28 -25.00 5.48
CA GLU A 376 -3.93 -24.51 5.73
C GLU A 376 -3.87 -23.21 6.55
N GLU A 377 -3.07 -23.27 7.62
CA GLU A 377 -2.53 -22.05 8.22
C GLU A 377 -1.67 -21.42 7.11
N ASP A 378 -2.26 -20.53 6.33
CA ASP A 378 -1.50 -19.50 5.64
C ASP A 378 -0.80 -18.71 6.75
N GLU A 379 0.37 -19.22 7.16
CA GLU A 379 1.48 -18.46 7.70
C GLU A 379 1.98 -17.48 6.63
N ALA A 380 1.07 -16.70 6.01
CA ALA A 380 1.38 -15.35 5.61
C ALA A 380 1.57 -14.57 6.93
N THR A 381 2.76 -14.78 7.48
CA THR A 381 3.44 -14.00 8.50
C THR A 381 2.93 -12.57 8.44
N VAL A 382 2.14 -12.20 9.47
CA VAL A 382 1.87 -10.80 9.82
C VAL A 382 3.20 -10.06 10.06
N GLU A 383 4.30 -10.80 10.21
CA GLU A 383 5.66 -10.30 10.37
C GLU A 383 6.42 -10.04 9.05
N ASP A 384 6.15 -10.70 7.92
CA ASP A 384 6.94 -10.47 6.68
C ASP A 384 6.50 -9.22 5.92
N ASP A 385 5.22 -8.83 5.99
CA ASP A 385 4.78 -7.56 5.38
C ASP A 385 4.65 -6.42 6.39
N ALA A 386 4.74 -6.72 7.68
CA ALA A 386 5.31 -5.71 8.56
C ALA A 386 6.69 -5.37 7.99
N GLU A 387 7.54 -6.30 7.57
CA GLU A 387 8.82 -5.96 6.89
C GLU A 387 8.67 -5.14 5.59
N TYR A 388 7.58 -5.28 4.82
CA TYR A 388 7.33 -4.45 3.62
C TYR A 388 6.85 -3.02 3.91
N GLU A 389 5.89 -2.78 4.83
CA GLU A 389 5.52 -1.41 5.24
C GLU A 389 6.52 -0.79 6.25
N ARG A 390 7.19 -1.64 7.03
CA ARG A 390 8.29 -1.28 7.94
C ARG A 390 9.59 -1.03 7.19
N CYS A 391 9.76 -1.53 5.95
CA CYS A 391 10.82 -1.07 5.06
C CYS A 391 10.68 0.41 4.69
N GLU A 392 9.48 0.97 4.73
CA GLU A 392 9.28 2.40 4.50
C GLU A 392 9.42 3.26 5.76
N ASN A 393 9.21 2.71 6.96
CA ASN A 393 9.15 3.52 8.18
C ASN A 393 9.82 2.94 9.43
N THR A 394 10.58 1.86 9.33
CA THR A 394 11.38 1.33 10.46
C THR A 394 12.56 0.49 9.94
N SER A 395 13.55 1.16 9.35
CA SER A 395 14.92 0.70 9.63
C SER A 395 15.09 0.78 11.15
N CYS A 396 15.61 -0.27 11.78
CA CYS A 396 15.84 -0.37 13.23
C CYS A 396 14.58 -0.62 14.07
N ASP A 397 14.27 -1.88 14.41
CA ASP A 397 14.25 -2.21 15.85
C ASP A 397 14.23 -3.69 16.25
N VAL A 398 13.96 -4.66 15.37
CA VAL A 398 13.91 -6.09 15.82
C VAL A 398 15.25 -6.83 15.67
N ARG A 399 16.27 -6.26 15.01
CA ARG A 399 17.63 -6.84 14.87
C ARG A 399 18.73 -6.15 15.70
N HIS A 400 18.41 -5.13 16.50
CA HIS A 400 19.44 -4.20 17.00
C HIS A 400 20.31 -4.71 18.15
N ASP A 401 19.83 -5.60 19.00
CA ASP A 401 20.56 -5.99 20.22
C ASP A 401 21.67 -7.01 19.95
N ASP A 402 21.45 -7.99 19.07
CA ASP A 402 22.48 -8.96 18.67
C ASP A 402 23.59 -8.30 17.81
N ILE A 403 23.23 -7.34 16.96
CA ILE A 403 24.16 -6.59 16.11
C ILE A 403 25.01 -5.60 16.92
N LYS A 404 24.42 -4.90 17.91
CA LYS A 404 25.17 -4.01 18.82
C LYS A 404 26.22 -4.79 19.61
N GLU A 405 25.91 -6.02 19.98
CA GLU A 405 26.84 -6.89 20.70
C GLU A 405 27.97 -7.39 19.77
N GLU A 406 27.67 -7.80 18.54
CA GLU A 406 28.71 -8.19 17.57
C GLU A 406 29.65 -7.02 17.21
N LEU A 407 29.11 -5.80 17.00
CA LEU A 407 29.91 -4.60 16.75
C LEU A 407 30.81 -4.25 17.94
N ARG A 408 30.31 -4.36 19.18
CA ARG A 408 31.13 -4.16 20.39
C ARG A 408 32.25 -5.18 20.49
N GLN A 409 31.97 -6.45 20.21
CA GLN A 409 32.98 -7.51 20.24
C GLN A 409 34.05 -7.31 19.17
N LEU A 410 33.68 -6.91 17.95
CA LEU A 410 34.63 -6.60 16.88
C LEU A 410 35.49 -5.36 17.20
N GLN A 411 34.91 -4.32 17.79
CA GLN A 411 35.66 -3.14 18.25
C GLN A 411 36.63 -3.48 19.40
N SER A 412 36.23 -4.36 20.33
CA SER A 412 37.11 -4.85 21.40
C SER A 412 38.28 -5.63 20.82
N ARG A 413 38.03 -6.58 19.91
CA ARG A 413 39.07 -7.40 19.26
C ARG A 413 40.02 -6.58 18.39
N LEU A 414 39.54 -5.52 17.74
CA LEU A 414 40.40 -4.56 17.03
C LEU A 414 41.35 -3.84 17.98
N THR A 415 40.86 -3.45 19.15
CA THR A 415 41.65 -2.76 20.17
C THR A 415 42.70 -3.69 20.78
N GLU A 416 42.33 -4.94 21.06
CA GLU A 416 43.26 -5.99 21.53
C GLU A 416 44.34 -6.30 20.48
N ALA A 417 43.96 -6.55 19.22
CA ALA A 417 44.91 -6.81 18.14
C ALA A 417 45.88 -5.64 17.91
N LEU A 418 45.43 -4.40 18.11
CA LEU A 418 46.27 -3.22 18.04
C LEU A 418 47.25 -3.11 19.23
N GLN A 419 46.82 -3.50 20.44
CA GLN A 419 47.68 -3.54 21.63
C GLN A 419 48.71 -4.66 21.57
N GLU A 420 48.37 -5.78 20.94
CA GLU A 420 49.26 -6.93 20.73
C GLU A 420 50.15 -6.80 19.48
N GLU A 421 50.03 -5.69 18.74
CA GLU A 421 50.73 -5.43 17.47
C GLU A 421 50.49 -6.52 16.40
N ASP A 422 49.36 -7.24 16.47
CA ASP A 422 48.95 -8.23 15.48
C ASP A 422 48.15 -7.55 14.34
N PHE A 423 48.90 -7.02 13.39
CA PHE A 423 48.32 -6.32 12.24
C PHE A 423 47.54 -7.24 11.28
N ALA A 424 47.78 -8.55 11.31
CA ALA A 424 47.02 -9.50 10.48
C ALA A 424 45.62 -9.72 11.06
N ALA A 425 45.53 -9.93 12.38
CA ALA A 425 44.25 -9.99 13.09
C ALA A 425 43.51 -8.65 13.01
N TYR A 426 44.22 -7.52 13.15
CA TYR A 426 43.64 -6.19 12.99
C TYR A 426 42.99 -5.99 11.60
N ALA A 427 43.69 -6.34 10.51
CA ALA A 427 43.16 -6.20 9.16
C ALA A 427 41.92 -7.10 8.92
N LEU A 428 41.91 -8.31 9.49
CA LEU A 428 40.78 -9.22 9.42
C LEU A 428 39.56 -8.65 10.16
N TYR A 429 39.74 -8.17 11.40
CA TYR A 429 38.64 -7.60 12.19
C TYR A 429 38.17 -6.27 11.62
N ALA A 430 39.04 -5.45 11.03
CA ALA A 430 38.67 -4.20 10.36
C ALA A 430 37.81 -4.48 9.13
N THR A 431 38.19 -5.46 8.33
CA THR A 431 37.41 -5.90 7.15
C THR A 431 36.05 -6.45 7.58
N ARG A 432 36.02 -7.26 8.65
CA ARG A 432 34.77 -7.84 9.15
C ARG A 432 33.86 -6.81 9.81
N LEU A 433 34.42 -5.81 10.51
CA LEU A 433 33.69 -4.66 11.03
C LEU A 433 33.09 -3.83 9.89
N GLN A 434 33.87 -3.58 8.83
CA GLN A 434 33.38 -2.84 7.65
C GLN A 434 32.27 -3.62 6.93
N GLN A 435 32.42 -4.94 6.76
CA GLN A 435 31.36 -5.79 6.21
C GLN A 435 30.11 -5.77 7.09
N CYS A 436 30.25 -5.93 8.40
CA CYS A 436 29.12 -5.88 9.34
C CYS A 436 28.40 -4.51 9.25
N ILE A 437 29.13 -3.39 9.27
CA ILE A 437 28.56 -2.05 9.08
C ILE A 437 27.87 -1.91 7.71
N MET A 438 28.47 -2.42 6.63
CA MET A 438 27.90 -2.34 5.28
C MET A 438 26.64 -3.19 5.12
N THR A 439 26.63 -4.41 5.64
CA THR A 439 25.47 -5.31 5.61
C THR A 439 24.30 -4.70 6.40
N HIS A 440 24.58 -3.92 7.46
CA HIS A 440 23.55 -3.30 8.31
C HIS A 440 23.13 -1.88 7.91
N LEU A 441 23.86 -1.22 7.01
CA LEU A 441 23.41 0.03 6.36
C LEU A 441 22.51 -0.25 5.13
N LEU A 442 22.39 -1.52 4.72
CA LEU A 442 21.69 -1.99 3.52
C LEU A 442 20.58 -3.01 3.84
N SER A 443 20.22 -3.16 5.12
CA SER A 443 19.15 -4.04 5.65
C SER A 443 18.32 -3.27 6.66
#